data_AF-A0AAP5WCF1-F1
#
_entry.id   AF-A0AAP5WCF1-F1
#
_cell.length_a   1.000
_cell.length_b   1.000
_cell.length_c   1.000
_cell.angle_alpha   90.00
_cell.angle_beta   90.00
_cell.angle_gamma   90.00
#
_symmetry.space_group_name_H-M   'P 1'
#
loop_
_entity.id
_entity.type
_entity.pdbx_description
1 polymer ?
#
loop_
_entity_poly.entity_id
_entity_poly.type
_entity_poly.pdbx_seq_one_letter_code
_entity_poly.pdbx_strand_id
1 'polypeptide(L)'
;MIPVYEPPAFRSPEEVHSALYQDAPYVRVMLPDRGRVDAMAARWSSTHVLIAWEEAPGTERLQAWVPAGWVTRIRAEESAWRAPYGRTHG
;
A
#
# COMPACT_ATOMS: atom_id res chain seq x y z
N MET A 1 13.96 7.51 -1.84
CA MET A 1 14.21 6.09 -1.52
C MET A 1 12.92 5.54 -0.90
N ILE A 2 12.45 4.36 -1.30
CA ILE A 2 11.24 3.75 -0.70
C ILE A 2 11.69 2.91 0.51
N PRO A 3 11.19 3.17 1.73
CA PRO A 3 11.47 2.35 2.91
C PRO A 3 11.06 0.88 2.71
N VAL A 4 11.84 -0.01 3.32
CA VAL A 4 11.56 -1.46 3.35
C VAL A 4 11.61 -1.91 4.81
N TYR A 5 10.48 -2.38 5.32
CA TYR A 5 10.40 -3.01 6.63
C TYR A 5 10.72 -4.49 6.47
N GLU A 6 11.59 -5.02 7.35
CA GLU A 6 12.09 -6.41 7.33
C GLU A 6 12.67 -6.86 5.96
N PRO A 7 13.73 -6.20 5.46
CA PRO A 7 14.27 -6.49 4.13
C PRO A 7 14.81 -7.93 4.01
N PRO A 8 14.89 -8.48 2.78
CA PRO A 8 14.56 -7.83 1.51
C PRO A 8 13.10 -8.00 1.09
N ALA A 9 12.55 -6.99 0.42
CA ALA A 9 11.19 -7.04 -0.14
C ALA A 9 11.05 -8.05 -1.29
N PHE A 10 12.09 -8.14 -2.13
CA PHE A 10 12.22 -9.05 -3.26
C PHE A 10 13.71 -9.14 -3.61
N ARG A 11 14.11 -10.20 -4.33
CA ARG A 11 15.51 -10.41 -4.73
C ARG A 11 15.77 -10.00 -6.18
N SER A 12 14.72 -9.98 -6.99
CA SER A 12 14.77 -9.57 -8.39
C SER A 12 13.49 -8.84 -8.82
N PRO A 13 13.53 -7.87 -9.76
CA PRO A 13 12.34 -7.18 -10.23
C PRO A 13 11.27 -8.10 -10.85
N GLU A 14 11.64 -9.25 -11.41
CA GLU A 14 10.66 -10.20 -11.96
C GLU A 14 9.74 -10.84 -10.90
N GLU A 15 10.11 -10.78 -9.62
CA GLU A 15 9.28 -11.26 -8.51
C GLU A 15 8.15 -10.28 -8.16
N VAL A 16 8.16 -9.07 -8.75
CA VAL A 16 7.22 -8.00 -8.43
C VAL A 16 6.04 -8.00 -9.38
N HIS A 17 4.86 -8.21 -8.81
CA HIS A 17 3.59 -8.04 -9.46
C HIS A 17 3.00 -6.66 -9.17
N SER A 18 2.13 -6.17 -10.05
CA SER A 18 1.46 -4.88 -9.89
C SER A 18 0.01 -4.96 -10.31
N ALA A 19 -0.84 -4.19 -9.64
CA ALA A 19 -2.19 -3.90 -10.10
C ALA A 19 -2.20 -2.56 -10.84
N LEU A 20 -3.18 -2.39 -11.74
CA LEU A 20 -3.52 -1.05 -12.20
C LEU A 20 -4.06 -0.24 -11.01
N TYR A 21 -3.74 1.05 -10.97
CA TYR A 21 -4.07 1.92 -9.84
C TYR A 21 -5.56 1.91 -9.46
N GLN A 22 -6.44 1.83 -10.47
CA GLN A 22 -7.89 1.80 -10.30
C GLN A 22 -8.41 0.51 -9.65
N ASP A 23 -7.62 -0.57 -9.68
CA ASP A 23 -7.97 -1.90 -9.18
C ASP A 23 -7.16 -2.28 -7.93
N ALA A 24 -6.31 -1.36 -7.46
CA ALA A 24 -5.46 -1.59 -6.30
C ALA A 24 -6.33 -1.74 -5.04
N PRO A 25 -6.20 -2.85 -4.29
CA PRO A 25 -7.05 -3.07 -3.13
C PRO A 25 -6.65 -2.14 -1.98
N TYR A 26 -7.64 -1.68 -1.22
CA TYR A 26 -7.42 -0.99 0.04
C TYR A 26 -6.88 -1.95 1.09
N VAL A 27 -5.90 -1.49 1.86
CA VAL A 27 -5.24 -2.25 2.89
C VAL A 27 -4.99 -1.39 4.13
N ARG A 28 -4.94 -2.06 5.28
CA ARG A 28 -4.56 -1.48 6.57
C ARG A 28 -3.32 -2.20 7.10
N VAL A 29 -2.37 -1.42 7.61
CA VAL A 29 -1.09 -1.91 8.15
C VAL A 29 -0.79 -1.18 9.45
N MET A 30 -0.14 -1.88 10.40
CA MET A 30 0.45 -1.26 11.58
C MET A 30 1.96 -1.10 11.35
N LEU A 31 2.41 0.14 11.14
CA LEU A 31 3.84 0.45 10.98
C LEU A 31 4.48 0.77 12.34
N PRO A 32 5.69 0.27 12.64
CA PRO A 32 6.36 0.53 13.92
C PRO A 32 6.61 2.01 14.23
N ASP A 33 6.84 2.84 13.20
CA ASP A 33 7.19 4.26 13.31
C ASP A 33 6.00 5.21 13.11
N ARG A 34 4.90 4.73 12.52
CA ARG A 34 3.74 5.56 12.13
C ARG A 34 2.40 5.10 12.71
N GLY A 35 2.36 3.90 13.29
CA GLY A 35 1.12 3.30 13.76
C GLY A 35 0.21 2.86 12.61
N ARG A 36 -1.10 3.05 12.77
CA ARG A 36 -2.10 2.56 11.81
C ARG A 36 -2.10 3.38 10.53
N VAL A 37 -1.84 2.73 9.41
CA VAL A 37 -1.88 3.32 8.06
C VAL A 37 -2.89 2.59 7.20
N ASP A 38 -3.80 3.36 6.60
CA ASP A 38 -4.69 2.89 5.55
C ASP A 38 -4.14 3.36 4.19
N ALA A 39 -4.04 2.44 3.23
CA ALA A 39 -3.31 2.63 1.98
C ALA A 39 -3.92 1.79 0.85
N MET A 40 -3.35 1.85 -0.35
CA MET A 40 -3.57 0.82 -1.38
C MET A 40 -2.34 -0.05 -1.57
N ALA A 41 -2.55 -1.32 -1.92
CA ALA A 41 -1.49 -2.21 -2.37
C ALA A 41 -1.17 -1.95 -3.85
N ALA A 42 -0.10 -1.21 -4.13
CA ALA A 42 0.30 -0.85 -5.48
C ALA A 42 1.03 -2.00 -6.20
N ARG A 43 1.90 -2.71 -5.46
CA ARG A 43 2.72 -3.82 -5.95
C ARG A 43 2.92 -4.86 -4.87
N TRP A 44 3.32 -6.07 -5.22
CA TRP A 44 3.63 -7.12 -4.26
C TRP A 44 4.62 -8.14 -4.80
N SER A 45 5.38 -8.75 -3.89
CA SER A 45 6.11 -9.99 -4.10
C SER A 45 5.42 -11.12 -3.31
N SER A 46 6.02 -12.30 -3.22
CA SER A 46 5.53 -13.38 -2.37
C SER A 46 5.65 -13.07 -0.86
N THR A 47 6.52 -12.14 -0.47
CA THR A 47 6.83 -11.84 0.93
C THR A 47 6.41 -10.44 1.37
N HIS A 48 6.31 -9.47 0.45
CA HIS A 48 6.04 -8.08 0.77
C HIS A 48 5.02 -7.43 -0.14
N VAL A 49 4.40 -6.37 0.36
CA VAL A 49 3.47 -5.51 -0.37
C VAL A 49 4.00 -4.09 -0.34
N LEU A 50 4.04 -3.45 -1.52
CA LEU A 50 4.24 -2.01 -1.64
C LEU A 50 2.91 -1.31 -1.37
N ILE A 51 2.81 -0.68 -0.22
CA ILE A 51 1.67 0.17 0.14
C ILE A 51 1.93 1.61 -0.28
N ALA A 52 0.87 2.32 -0.69
CA ALA A 52 0.93 3.72 -1.09
C ALA A 52 -0.24 4.53 -0.49
N TRP A 53 0.05 5.68 0.10
CA TRP A 53 -0.93 6.57 0.75
C TRP A 53 -0.48 8.03 0.72
N GLU A 54 -1.36 8.93 1.14
CA GLU A 54 -1.05 10.35 1.36
C GLU A 54 -1.37 10.67 2.83
N GLU A 55 -0.54 11.47 3.51
CA GLU A 55 -0.81 11.85 4.90
C GLU A 55 -2.00 12.81 5.01
N ALA A 56 -2.16 13.68 4.00
CA ALA A 56 -3.34 14.50 3.82
C ALA A 56 -3.69 14.58 2.32
N PRO A 57 -4.95 14.87 1.96
CA PRO A 57 -5.35 14.94 0.56
C PRO A 57 -4.47 15.93 -0.24
N GLY A 58 -3.84 15.44 -1.31
CA GLY A 58 -3.03 16.27 -2.21
C GLY A 58 -1.59 16.51 -1.73
N THR A 59 -1.16 15.85 -0.64
CA THR A 59 0.27 15.85 -0.25
C THR A 59 1.07 14.88 -1.12
N GLU A 60 2.40 14.88 -0.92
CA GLU A 60 3.25 13.88 -1.54
C GLU A 60 2.78 12.46 -1.20
N ARG A 61 2.78 11.59 -2.21
CA ARG A 61 2.43 10.18 -2.03
C ARG A 61 3.59 9.43 -1.39
N LEU A 62 3.36 8.93 -0.19
CA LEU A 62 4.26 8.07 0.53
C LEU A 62 4.09 6.62 0.07
N GLN A 63 5.20 5.87 0.15
CA GLN A 63 5.26 4.47 -0.23
C GLN A 63 6.16 3.71 0.73
N ALA A 64 5.84 2.45 1.01
CA ALA A 64 6.70 1.55 1.78
C ALA A 64 6.47 0.10 1.39
N TRP A 65 7.54 -0.69 1.37
CA TRP A 65 7.44 -2.15 1.32
C TRP A 65 7.30 -2.70 2.73
N VAL A 66 6.24 -3.48 2.95
CA VAL A 66 5.94 -4.11 4.25
C VAL A 66 5.75 -5.61 4.09
N PRO A 67 6.06 -6.43 5.12
CA PRO A 67 5.75 -7.85 5.10
C PRO A 67 4.28 -8.11 4.79
N ALA A 68 3.99 -9.07 3.91
CA ALA A 68 2.63 -9.40 3.51
C ALA A 68 1.75 -9.82 4.70
N GLY A 69 2.35 -10.45 5.72
CA GLY A 69 1.66 -10.83 6.96
C GLY A 69 1.18 -9.64 7.82
N TRP A 70 1.68 -8.42 7.58
CA TRP A 70 1.22 -7.21 8.28
C TRP A 70 0.01 -6.56 7.59
N VAL A 71 -0.28 -6.99 6.37
CA VAL A 71 -1.28 -6.35 5.51
C VAL A 71 -2.63 -7.00 5.71
N THR A 72 -3.59 -6.20 6.19
CA THR A 72 -4.99 -6.60 6.22
C THR A 72 -5.72 -5.93 5.07
N ARG A 73 -6.34 -6.72 4.17
CA ARG A 73 -7.22 -6.16 3.14
C ARG A 73 -8.49 -5.63 3.79
N ILE A 74 -8.90 -4.43 3.39
CA ILE A 74 -10.11 -3.78 3.88
C ILE A 74 -10.97 -3.34 2.68
N ARG A 75 -12.24 -3.07 2.91
CA ARG A 75 -13.08 -2.38 1.91
C ARG A 75 -12.80 -0.88 1.92
N ALA A 76 -13.15 -0.21 0.82
CA ALA A 76 -12.94 1.23 0.68
C ALA A 76 -13.73 2.04 1.73
N GLU A 77 -14.88 1.53 2.16
CA GLU A 77 -15.76 2.18 3.15
C GLU A 77 -15.16 2.13 4.57
N GLU A 78 -14.29 1.15 4.84
CA GLU A 78 -13.63 0.96 6.14
C GLU A 78 -12.34 1.78 6.27
N SER A 79 -11.86 2.34 5.16
CA SER A 79 -10.61 3.07 5.05
C SER A 79 -10.78 4.51 5.51
N ALA A 80 -9.93 4.94 6.44
CA ALA A 80 -9.82 6.33 6.88
C ALA A 80 -9.16 7.23 5.81
N TRP A 81 -8.44 6.63 4.87
CA TRP A 81 -7.85 7.30 3.72
C TRP A 81 -8.53 6.84 2.42
N ARG A 82 -8.76 7.76 1.49
CA ARG A 82 -9.33 7.44 0.18
C ARG A 82 -8.40 7.88 -0.93
N ALA A 83 -8.17 7.01 -1.90
CA ALA A 83 -7.33 7.32 -3.04
C ALA A 83 -7.99 8.45 -3.87
N PRO A 84 -7.27 9.54 -4.20
CA PRO A 84 -7.86 10.72 -4.84
C PRO A 84 -8.38 10.48 -6.27
N TYR A 85 -8.01 9.36 -6.91
CA TYR A 85 -8.36 9.05 -8.30
C TYR A 85 -8.98 7.64 -8.49
N GLY A 86 -9.45 7.01 -7.41
CA GLY A 86 -10.28 5.80 -7.53
C GLY A 86 -11.64 6.21 -8.10
N ARG A 87 -11.95 5.80 -9.33
CA ARG A 87 -13.16 6.15 -10.09
C ARG A 87 -14.38 6.46 -9.21
N THR A 88 -14.87 7.70 -9.34
CA THR A 88 -16.30 8.00 -9.40
C THR A 88 -16.90 7.11 -10.49
N HIS A 89 -17.73 6.13 -10.12
CA HIS A 89 -18.69 5.50 -11.03
C HIS A 89 -20.01 5.43 -10.27
N GLY A 90 -21.00 6.20 -10.74
CA GLY A 90 -22.37 6.24 -10.22
C GLY A 90 -22.67 7.50 -9.45
#